data_AF-A0A6J4L0C5-F1
#
_entry.id   AF-A0A6J4L0C5-F1
#
_cell.length_a   1.000
_cell.length_b   1.000
_cell.length_c   1.000
_cell.angle_alpha   90.00
_cell.angle_beta   90.00
_cell.angle_gamma   90.00
#
_symmetry.space_group_name_H-M   'P 1'
#
loop_
_entity.id
_entity.type
_entity.pdbx_description
1 polymer ?
#
loop_
_entity_poly.entity_id
_entity_poly.type
_entity_poly.pdbx_seq_one_letter_code
_entity_poly.pdbx_strand_id
1 'polypeptide(L)'
;MRRWLLLLLVAFTLYGLPPSVAAEPRFFPQTGITVDEPFRTYWESHGGLTLFGFPISPLVEEPDEDGISRPVQYFERARFELHLDAPPSERVLLSRLGLRSLTARGIDWHTFPSTGAQDGCQFFTATGRNVCAPFDAFWSQWGGLAIFGLPLMPAQR
;
A
#
# COMPACT_ATOMS: atom_id res chain seq x y z
N MET A 1 19.99 35.55 56.69
CA MET A 1 19.64 34.32 55.94
C MET A 1 19.22 34.75 54.54
N ARG A 2 20.16 34.79 53.58
CA ARG A 2 20.02 35.50 52.30
C ARG A 2 19.78 34.49 51.18
N ARG A 3 18.60 34.57 50.56
CA ARG A 3 18.12 33.80 49.41
C ARG A 3 19.08 33.97 48.22
N TRP A 4 19.65 32.88 47.71
CA TRP A 4 20.39 32.89 46.45
C TRP A 4 19.47 32.40 45.34
N LEU A 5 19.07 33.32 44.47
CA LEU A 5 18.49 33.04 43.15
C LEU A 5 19.59 32.48 42.25
N LEU A 6 19.40 31.27 41.72
CA LEU A 6 20.12 30.79 40.54
C LEU A 6 19.12 30.75 39.39
N LEU A 7 19.14 31.81 38.57
CA LEU A 7 18.49 31.86 37.27
C LEU A 7 19.26 30.95 36.31
N LEU A 8 18.75 29.74 36.07
CA LEU A 8 19.16 28.92 34.94
C LEU A 8 18.57 29.53 33.67
N LEU A 9 19.41 30.26 32.92
CA LEU A 9 19.14 30.64 31.53
C LEU A 9 19.11 29.37 30.67
N VAL A 10 17.93 28.79 30.50
CA VAL A 10 17.68 27.80 29.45
C VAL A 10 17.64 28.57 28.13
N ALA A 11 18.77 28.60 27.43
CA ALA A 11 18.83 29.04 26.04
C ALA A 11 18.09 28.01 25.18
N PHE A 12 16.79 28.22 24.99
CA PHE A 12 15.97 27.45 24.08
C PHE A 12 16.38 27.80 22.65
N THR A 13 17.32 27.03 22.10
CA THR A 13 17.67 27.12 20.69
C THR A 13 16.46 26.66 19.89
N LEU A 14 15.73 27.64 19.33
CA LEU A 14 14.71 27.46 18.31
C LEU A 14 15.38 26.89 17.05
N TYR A 15 15.65 25.58 17.04
CA TYR A 15 15.79 24.83 15.80
C TYR A 15 14.39 24.82 15.18
N GLY A 16 14.12 25.80 14.31
CA GLY A 16 12.94 25.79 13.47
C GLY A 16 12.90 24.45 12.75
N LEU A 17 11.84 23.68 12.95
CA LEU A 17 11.57 22.51 12.13
C LEU A 17 11.64 22.99 10.68
N PRO A 18 12.46 22.37 9.81
CA PRO A 18 12.46 22.74 8.40
C PRO A 18 11.02 22.66 7.90
N PRO A 19 10.56 23.62 7.09
CA PRO A 19 9.24 23.50 6.48
C PRO A 19 9.19 22.14 5.79
N SER A 20 8.16 21.36 6.09
CA SER A 20 7.88 20.15 5.32
C SER A 20 7.65 20.61 3.89
N VAL A 21 8.66 20.45 3.03
CA VAL A 21 8.53 20.75 1.61
C VAL A 21 7.49 19.76 1.11
N ALA A 22 6.26 20.24 0.94
CA ALA A 22 5.21 19.46 0.30
C ALA A 22 5.78 19.01 -1.04
N ALA A 23 5.91 17.71 -1.23
CA ALA A 23 6.55 17.20 -2.43
C ALA A 23 5.66 17.51 -3.64
N GLU A 24 6.27 18.00 -4.72
CA GLU A 24 5.51 18.50 -5.87
C GLU A 24 4.79 17.35 -6.61
N PRO A 25 3.57 17.59 -7.12
CA PRO A 25 2.86 16.61 -7.94
C PRO A 25 3.68 16.18 -9.16
N ARG A 26 3.57 14.91 -9.55
CA ARG A 26 4.29 14.36 -10.70
C ARG A 26 3.39 14.22 -11.92
N PHE A 27 3.69 14.96 -12.98
CA PHE A 27 3.01 14.85 -14.27
C PHE A 27 3.63 13.75 -15.14
N PHE A 28 2.79 12.91 -15.75
CA PHE A 28 3.19 11.85 -16.67
C PHE A 28 2.76 12.19 -18.11
N PRO A 29 3.67 12.66 -18.98
CA PRO A 29 3.32 13.05 -20.35
C PRO A 29 2.77 11.90 -21.21
N GLN A 30 3.06 10.65 -20.84
CA GLN A 30 2.59 9.44 -21.54
C GLN A 30 1.08 9.29 -21.46
N THR A 31 0.47 9.69 -20.35
CA THR A 31 -0.98 9.55 -20.11
C THR A 31 -1.68 10.89 -19.90
N GLY A 32 -0.92 11.99 -19.77
CA GLY A 32 -1.46 13.31 -19.49
C GLY A 32 -2.00 13.46 -18.07
N ILE A 33 -1.63 12.56 -17.16
CA ILE A 33 -2.19 12.46 -15.82
C ILE A 33 -1.12 12.82 -14.77
N THR A 34 -1.56 13.53 -13.74
CA THR A 34 -0.74 13.89 -12.58
C THR A 34 -1.04 12.95 -11.42
N VAL A 35 0.01 12.59 -10.67
CA VAL A 35 -0.08 11.89 -9.40
C VAL A 35 0.39 12.82 -8.30
N ASP A 36 -0.49 13.10 -7.34
CA ASP A 36 -0.23 13.95 -6.18
C ASP A 36 0.10 13.11 -4.94
N GLU A 37 0.45 13.75 -3.83
CA GLU A 37 0.55 13.10 -2.53
C GLU A 37 -0.82 12.57 -2.05
N PRO A 38 -0.85 11.46 -1.30
CA PRO A 38 0.30 10.62 -0.91
C PRO A 38 0.67 9.54 -1.95
N PHE A 39 -0.10 9.41 -3.04
CA PHE A 39 0.09 8.37 -4.04
C PHE A 39 1.41 8.48 -4.80
N ARG A 40 1.92 9.70 -5.01
CA ARG A 40 3.21 9.95 -5.65
C ARG A 40 4.34 9.31 -4.85
N THR A 41 4.46 9.65 -3.56
CA THR A 41 5.48 9.06 -2.68
C THR A 41 5.37 7.55 -2.64
N TYR A 42 4.16 7.00 -2.49
CA TYR A 42 3.97 5.56 -2.48
C TYR A 42 4.42 4.90 -3.79
N TRP A 43 3.99 5.43 -4.94
CA TRP A 43 4.38 4.93 -6.26
C TRP A 43 5.91 4.92 -6.42
N GLU A 44 6.58 6.03 -6.07
CA GLU A 44 8.03 6.17 -6.22
C GLU A 44 8.83 5.22 -5.31
N SER A 45 8.34 4.99 -4.09
CA SER A 45 9.04 4.17 -3.09
C SER A 45 8.77 2.66 -3.18
N HIS A 46 7.66 2.25 -3.80
CA HIS A 46 7.22 0.84 -3.81
C HIS A 46 7.32 0.16 -5.18
N GLY A 47 8.17 0.66 -6.08
CA GLY A 47 8.50 -0.02 -7.36
C GLY A 47 8.05 0.71 -8.63
N GLY A 48 7.28 1.79 -8.48
CA GLY A 48 6.95 2.76 -9.52
C GLY A 48 6.55 2.13 -10.84
N LEU A 49 7.22 2.55 -11.91
CA LEU A 49 6.90 2.11 -13.27
C LEU A 49 7.03 0.59 -13.44
N THR A 50 7.89 -0.09 -12.67
CA THR A 50 8.09 -1.54 -12.78
C THR A 50 6.95 -2.33 -12.15
N LEU A 51 6.31 -1.85 -11.08
CA LEU A 51 5.21 -2.58 -10.41
C LEU A 51 3.80 -2.03 -10.66
N PHE A 52 3.64 -0.73 -10.87
CA PHE A 52 2.31 -0.12 -10.97
C PHE A 52 2.03 0.40 -12.38
N GLY A 53 3.05 0.80 -13.11
CA GLY A 53 2.90 1.38 -14.45
C GLY A 53 2.55 2.86 -14.39
N PHE A 54 2.09 3.41 -15.52
CA PHE A 54 1.62 4.79 -15.60
C PHE A 54 0.25 4.96 -14.95
N PRO A 55 -0.08 6.17 -14.45
CA PRO A 55 -1.44 6.48 -14.01
C PRO A 55 -2.37 6.54 -15.22
N ILE A 56 -3.55 5.96 -15.10
CA ILE A 56 -4.57 5.88 -16.17
C ILE A 56 -5.91 6.53 -15.78
N SER A 57 -6.02 7.04 -14.55
CA SER A 57 -7.15 7.87 -14.12
C SER A 57 -6.69 9.12 -13.36
N PRO A 58 -7.52 10.18 -13.31
CA PRO A 58 -7.42 11.15 -12.23
C PRO A 58 -7.76 10.51 -10.86
N LEU A 59 -7.63 11.29 -9.79
CA LEU A 59 -8.16 10.92 -8.47
C LEU A 59 -9.69 10.90 -8.53
N VAL A 60 -10.30 9.80 -8.08
CA VAL A 60 -11.75 9.59 -8.04
C VAL A 60 -12.19 9.07 -6.67
N GLU A 61 -13.47 9.22 -6.33
CA GLU A 61 -14.07 8.63 -5.12
C GLU A 61 -14.84 7.37 -5.51
N GLU A 62 -14.47 6.23 -4.92
CA GLU A 62 -15.10 4.94 -5.22
C GLU A 62 -15.11 4.02 -3.99
N PRO A 63 -16.10 3.11 -3.88
CA PRO A 63 -16.14 2.14 -2.80
C PRO A 63 -15.00 1.11 -2.89
N ASP A 64 -14.37 0.82 -1.75
CA ASP A 64 -13.52 -0.35 -1.55
C ASP A 64 -14.36 -1.64 -1.46
N GLU A 65 -13.72 -2.78 -1.16
CA GLU A 65 -14.43 -4.06 -1.03
C GLU A 65 -15.34 -4.15 0.21
N ASP A 66 -15.21 -3.24 1.17
CA ASP A 66 -16.08 -3.13 2.36
C ASP A 66 -17.21 -2.10 2.14
N GLY A 67 -17.28 -1.48 0.96
CA GLY A 67 -18.30 -0.50 0.59
C GLY A 67 -18.01 0.93 1.07
N ILE A 68 -16.82 1.19 1.61
CA ILE A 68 -16.42 2.51 2.09
C ILE A 68 -15.89 3.32 0.90
N SER A 69 -16.45 4.50 0.65
CA SER A 69 -15.92 5.41 -0.39
C SER A 69 -14.53 5.90 0.00
N ARG A 70 -13.58 5.76 -0.92
CA ARG A 70 -12.18 6.15 -0.74
C ARG A 70 -11.71 6.98 -1.93
N PRO A 71 -10.78 7.93 -1.72
CA PRO A 71 -9.98 8.49 -2.80
C PRO A 71 -9.13 7.38 -3.44
N VAL A 72 -9.21 7.29 -4.76
CA VAL A 72 -8.66 6.20 -5.57
C VAL A 72 -7.99 6.75 -6.81
N GLN A 73 -6.85 6.17 -7.18
CA GLN A 73 -6.24 6.39 -8.48
C GLN A 73 -5.84 5.07 -9.12
N TYR A 74 -6.17 4.92 -10.40
CA TYR A 74 -5.82 3.76 -11.20
C TYR A 74 -4.50 3.98 -11.90
N PHE A 75 -3.69 2.94 -11.88
CA PHE A 75 -2.48 2.76 -12.64
C PHE A 75 -2.66 1.56 -13.56
N GLU A 76 -1.82 1.40 -14.58
CA GLU A 76 -1.90 0.29 -15.53
C GLU A 76 -2.00 -1.09 -14.86
N ARG A 77 -1.40 -1.26 -13.67
CA ARG A 77 -1.34 -2.56 -12.97
C ARG A 77 -1.71 -2.52 -11.49
N ALA A 78 -2.25 -1.40 -11.02
CA ALA A 78 -2.70 -1.28 -9.64
C ALA A 78 -3.82 -0.26 -9.49
N ARG A 79 -4.65 -0.45 -8.46
CA ARG A 79 -5.61 0.53 -7.98
C ARG A 79 -5.17 0.93 -6.58
N PHE A 80 -4.82 2.19 -6.40
CA PHE A 80 -4.41 2.73 -5.10
C PHE A 80 -5.63 3.24 -4.37
N GLU A 81 -5.66 3.06 -3.06
CA GLU A 81 -6.71 3.53 -2.17
C GLU A 81 -6.10 4.36 -1.05
N LEU A 82 -6.77 5.45 -0.67
CA LEU A 82 -6.40 6.25 0.48
C LEU A 82 -7.27 5.93 1.71
N HIS A 83 -6.63 5.30 2.70
CA HIS A 83 -7.21 4.89 3.98
C HIS A 83 -6.93 5.95 5.06
N LEU A 84 -7.77 6.98 5.16
CA LEU A 84 -7.57 8.09 6.11
C LEU A 84 -7.68 7.68 7.59
N ASP A 85 -8.31 6.54 7.84
CA ASP A 85 -8.44 5.85 9.13
C ASP A 85 -7.14 5.14 9.57
N ALA A 86 -6.19 4.93 8.66
CA ALA A 86 -4.87 4.39 8.98
C ALA A 86 -3.87 5.48 9.42
N PRO A 87 -2.78 5.10 10.12
CA PRO A 87 -1.66 6.01 10.40
C PRO A 87 -1.12 6.63 9.11
N PRO A 88 -0.67 7.90 9.11
CA PRO A 88 -0.24 8.61 7.90
C PRO A 88 0.75 7.85 6.99
N SER A 89 1.66 7.08 7.57
CA SER A 89 2.66 6.26 6.85
C SER A 89 2.09 5.03 6.16
N GLU A 90 0.86 4.64 6.47
CA GLU A 90 0.23 3.37 6.05
C GLU A 90 -1.08 3.60 5.28
N ARG A 91 -1.42 4.85 4.95
CA ARG A 91 -2.72 5.19 4.35
C ARG A 91 -2.85 4.76 2.90
N VAL A 92 -1.76 4.59 2.17
CA VAL A 92 -1.84 4.16 0.78
C VAL A 92 -1.76 2.64 0.74
N LEU A 93 -2.87 2.02 0.36
CA LEU A 93 -2.98 0.58 0.19
C LEU A 93 -3.37 0.26 -1.26
N LEU A 94 -3.08 -0.97 -1.68
CA LEU A 94 -3.57 -1.48 -2.95
C LEU A 94 -4.93 -2.14 -2.73
N SER A 95 -5.86 -1.91 -3.66
CA SER A 95 -7.16 -2.60 -3.65
C SER A 95 -6.98 -4.11 -3.65
N ARG A 96 -7.88 -4.81 -2.93
CA ARG A 96 -7.90 -6.27 -2.89
C ARG A 96 -8.56 -6.82 -4.16
N LEU A 97 -7.92 -6.60 -5.32
CA LEU A 97 -8.49 -6.93 -6.65
C LEU A 97 -8.89 -8.40 -6.79
N GLY A 98 -8.13 -9.32 -6.17
CA GLY A 98 -8.48 -10.73 -6.10
C GLY A 98 -9.80 -10.99 -5.35
N LEU A 99 -9.97 -10.36 -4.19
CA LEU A 99 -11.22 -10.45 -3.41
C LEU A 99 -12.38 -9.84 -4.19
N ARG A 100 -12.20 -8.64 -4.76
CA ARG A 100 -13.21 -7.97 -5.59
C ARG A 100 -13.68 -8.86 -6.74
N SER A 101 -12.75 -9.51 -7.44
CA SER A 101 -13.06 -10.44 -8.53
C SER A 101 -13.86 -11.66 -8.07
N LEU A 102 -13.48 -12.25 -6.93
CA LEU A 102 -14.18 -13.40 -6.36
C LEU A 102 -15.59 -13.04 -5.91
N THR A 103 -15.74 -11.93 -5.18
CA THR A 103 -17.03 -11.39 -4.74
C THR A 103 -17.94 -11.09 -5.93
N ALA A 104 -17.43 -10.44 -6.99
CA ALA A 104 -18.20 -10.14 -8.20
C ALA A 104 -18.69 -11.41 -8.93
N ARG A 105 -18.00 -12.55 -8.74
CA ARG A 105 -18.38 -13.86 -9.29
C ARG A 105 -19.23 -14.69 -8.33
N GLY A 106 -19.54 -14.18 -7.14
CA GLY A 106 -20.26 -14.92 -6.10
C GLY A 106 -19.47 -16.10 -5.53
N ILE A 107 -18.14 -16.05 -5.58
CA ILE A 107 -17.26 -17.12 -5.09
C ILE A 107 -16.80 -16.79 -3.67
N ASP A 108 -17.22 -17.61 -2.71
CA ASP A 108 -16.70 -17.56 -1.35
C ASP A 108 -15.34 -18.28 -1.27
N TRP A 109 -14.28 -17.50 -1.11
CA TRP A 109 -12.91 -17.99 -1.08
C TRP A 109 -12.59 -18.81 0.18
N HIS A 110 -13.36 -18.67 1.25
CA HIS A 110 -13.22 -19.48 2.45
C HIS A 110 -13.57 -20.95 2.22
N THR A 111 -14.32 -21.26 1.16
CA THR A 111 -14.69 -22.63 0.81
C THR A 111 -13.58 -23.42 0.11
N PHE A 112 -12.51 -22.75 -0.33
CA PHE A 112 -11.41 -23.43 -0.97
C PHE A 112 -10.66 -24.35 0.03
N PRO A 113 -10.31 -25.59 -0.34
CA PRO A 113 -9.69 -26.53 0.58
C PRO A 113 -8.25 -26.15 0.88
N SER A 114 -7.82 -26.10 2.15
CA SER A 114 -6.40 -25.86 2.51
C SER A 114 -5.47 -26.87 1.84
N THR A 115 -4.30 -26.40 1.37
CA THR A 115 -3.30 -27.27 0.73
C THR A 115 -2.25 -27.81 1.71
N GLY A 116 -2.31 -27.40 2.98
CA GLY A 116 -1.24 -27.64 3.96
C GLY A 116 0.08 -26.94 3.60
N ALA A 117 1.06 -27.01 4.49
CA ALA A 117 2.41 -26.55 4.17
C ALA A 117 3.07 -27.47 3.13
N GLN A 118 3.79 -26.88 2.17
CA GLN A 118 4.46 -27.60 1.09
C GLN A 118 5.95 -27.26 1.09
N ASP A 119 6.79 -28.27 0.82
CA ASP A 119 8.24 -28.09 0.73
C ASP A 119 8.57 -27.12 -0.42
N GLY A 120 9.45 -26.14 -0.14
CA GLY A 120 9.85 -25.13 -1.12
C GLY A 120 8.81 -24.04 -1.40
N CYS A 121 7.79 -23.90 -0.55
CA CYS A 121 6.80 -22.84 -0.65
C CYS A 121 6.66 -22.04 0.65
N GLN A 122 6.27 -20.77 0.52
CA GLN A 122 5.82 -19.97 1.65
C GLN A 122 4.35 -20.31 1.97
N PHE A 123 4.11 -20.94 3.12
CA PHE A 123 2.77 -21.29 3.59
C PHE A 123 2.14 -20.17 4.45
N PHE A 124 0.88 -19.85 4.18
CA PHE A 124 0.10 -18.86 4.91
C PHE A 124 -1.03 -19.55 5.67
N THR A 125 -0.90 -19.63 7.00
CA THR A 125 -1.89 -20.27 7.88
C THR A 125 -3.25 -19.57 7.84
N ALA A 126 -3.26 -18.25 7.66
CA ALA A 126 -4.48 -17.44 7.58
C ALA A 126 -5.41 -17.85 6.43
N THR A 127 -4.86 -18.35 5.32
CA THR A 127 -5.65 -18.77 4.15
C THR A 127 -5.55 -20.26 3.85
N GLY A 128 -4.60 -20.98 4.46
CA GLY A 128 -4.31 -22.38 4.16
C GLY A 128 -3.67 -22.56 2.77
N ARG A 129 -2.92 -21.58 2.29
CA ARG A 129 -2.39 -21.49 0.91
C ARG A 129 -0.88 -21.35 0.88
N ASN A 130 -0.30 -21.65 -0.27
CA ASN A 130 1.12 -21.53 -0.53
C ASN A 130 1.40 -20.51 -1.64
N VAL A 131 2.49 -19.77 -1.52
CA VAL A 131 3.17 -19.12 -2.64
C VAL A 131 4.44 -19.92 -2.91
N CYS A 132 4.55 -20.48 -4.11
CA CYS A 132 5.64 -21.37 -4.50
C CYS A 132 6.46 -20.78 -5.66
N ALA A 133 7.62 -21.35 -5.95
CA ALA A 133 8.36 -21.03 -7.16
C ALA A 133 7.52 -21.28 -8.44
N PRO A 134 7.68 -20.44 -9.49
CA PRO A 134 8.62 -19.32 -9.58
C PRO A 134 8.10 -18.01 -8.94
N PHE A 135 6.83 -17.95 -8.54
CA PHE A 135 6.19 -16.72 -8.07
C PHE A 135 6.73 -16.21 -6.75
N ASP A 136 7.14 -17.11 -5.85
CA ASP A 136 7.67 -16.76 -4.53
C ASP A 136 8.86 -15.78 -4.60
N ALA A 137 9.79 -15.99 -5.53
CA ALA A 137 10.95 -15.11 -5.69
C ALA A 137 10.53 -13.67 -6.02
N PHE A 138 9.59 -13.51 -6.95
CA PHE A 138 9.06 -12.19 -7.32
C PHE A 138 8.25 -11.58 -6.18
N TRP A 139 7.34 -12.35 -5.59
CA TRP A 139 6.48 -11.91 -4.49
C TRP A 139 7.32 -11.39 -3.32
N SER A 140 8.32 -12.15 -2.89
CA SER A 140 9.22 -11.81 -1.79
C SER A 140 10.11 -10.61 -2.09
N GLN A 141 10.61 -10.47 -3.33
CA GLN A 141 11.49 -9.36 -3.70
C GLN A 141 10.74 -8.02 -3.81
N TRP A 142 9.52 -8.02 -4.35
CA TRP A 142 8.88 -6.80 -4.84
C TRP A 142 7.80 -6.23 -3.93
N GLY A 143 7.48 -6.87 -2.82
CA GLY A 143 6.61 -6.24 -1.82
C GLY A 143 5.89 -7.18 -0.86
N GLY A 144 5.96 -8.48 -1.10
CA GLY A 144 5.40 -9.50 -0.23
C GLY A 144 3.97 -9.20 0.18
N LEU A 145 3.70 -9.34 1.47
CA LEU A 145 2.37 -9.18 2.04
C LEU A 145 1.85 -7.73 1.90
N ALA A 146 2.74 -6.74 1.96
CA ALA A 146 2.37 -5.33 1.95
C ALA A 146 1.82 -4.88 0.59
N ILE A 147 2.28 -5.50 -0.51
CA ILE A 147 1.84 -5.17 -1.88
C ILE A 147 0.84 -6.18 -2.42
N PHE A 148 1.12 -7.47 -2.28
CA PHE A 148 0.33 -8.51 -2.95
C PHE A 148 -0.71 -9.17 -2.03
N GLY A 149 -0.66 -8.91 -0.72
CA GLY A 149 -1.57 -9.50 0.24
C GLY A 149 -1.42 -11.01 0.37
N LEU A 150 -2.42 -11.62 1.02
CA LEU A 150 -2.48 -13.06 1.22
C LEU A 150 -2.99 -13.77 -0.05
N PRO A 151 -2.44 -14.95 -0.40
CA PRO A 151 -3.00 -15.78 -1.46
C PRO A 151 -4.41 -16.26 -1.07
N LEU A 152 -5.41 -15.94 -1.91
CA LEU A 152 -6.81 -16.35 -1.70
C LEU A 152 -7.15 -17.69 -2.38
N MET A 153 -6.45 -18.03 -3.46
CA MET A 153 -6.69 -19.23 -4.26
C MET A 153 -5.44 -20.11 -4.35
N PRO A 154 -5.59 -21.44 -4.52
CA PRO A 154 -4.49 -22.29 -4.92
C PRO A 154 -3.95 -21.87 -6.28
N ALA A 155 -2.63 -22.03 -6.50
CA ALA A 155 -2.02 -21.84 -7.80
C ALA A 155 -2.73 -22.72 -8.86
N GLN A 156 -3.12 -22.10 -9.97
CA GLN A 156 -3.69 -22.78 -11.13
C GLN A 156 -2.56 -23.01 -12.16
N ARG A 157 -2.63 -24.09 -12.93
CA ARG A 157 -1.71 -24.32 -14.07
C ARG A 157 -2.24 -23.69 -15.34
#